data_AF-A0A7S2DZR3-F1
#
_entry.id   AF-A0A7S2DZR3-F1
#
_cell.length_a   1.000
_cell.length_b   1.000
_cell.length_c   1.000
_cell.angle_alpha   90.00
_cell.angle_beta   90.00
_cell.angle_gamma   90.00
#
_symmetry.space_group_name_H-M   'P 1'
#
loop_
_entity.id
_entity.type
_entity.pdbx_description
1 polymer ?
#
loop_
_entity_poly.entity_id
_entity_poly.type
_entity_poly.pdbx_seq_one_letter_code
_entity_poly.pdbx_strand_id
1 'polypeptide(L)'
;ELTDIFFAIDSVSAKVAQIPDYYLSYSSSILAIFGLRGMFFVVQDMVDEFDLLKYGLCFILVFIGIELMISDWVQLPAQVVCVVIASVFVVGIAGSVMQHYSKDDKKETNEPEAPP
;
A
#
# COMPACT_ATOMS: atom_id res chain seq x y z
N GLU A 1 -8.84 10.68 -2.65
CA GLU A 1 -10.26 10.29 -2.82
C GLU A 1 -10.67 10.15 -4.28
N LEU A 2 -10.86 11.22 -5.06
CA LEU A 2 -11.28 11.06 -6.47
C LEU A 2 -10.22 10.34 -7.31
N THR A 3 -8.94 10.70 -7.18
CA THR A 3 -7.84 10.02 -7.88
C THR A 3 -7.77 8.53 -7.53
N ASP A 4 -8.03 8.15 -6.27
CA ASP A 4 -8.04 6.76 -5.83
C ASP A 4 -9.21 5.98 -6.44
N ILE A 5 -10.38 6.61 -6.56
CA ILE A 5 -11.55 6.04 -7.23
C ILE A 5 -11.26 5.80 -8.72
N PHE A 6 -10.68 6.78 -9.41
CA PHE A 6 -10.32 6.63 -10.82
C PHE A 6 -9.24 5.56 -11.04
N PHE A 7 -8.25 5.48 -10.16
CA PHE A 7 -7.23 4.42 -10.18
C PHE A 7 -7.83 3.02 -9.97
N ALA A 8 -8.80 2.90 -9.05
CA ALA A 8 -9.48 1.65 -8.80
C ALA A 8 -10.33 1.19 -10.00
N ILE A 9 -11.08 2.12 -10.63
CA ILE A 9 -11.96 1.83 -11.77
C ILE A 9 -11.15 1.34 -12.98
N ASP A 10 -10.01 1.96 -13.28
CA ASP A 10 -9.14 1.55 -14.38
C ASP A 10 -8.60 0.12 -14.17
N SER A 11 -8.12 -0.18 -12.96
CA SER A 11 -7.61 -1.53 -12.65
C SER A 11 -8.70 -2.61 -12.70
N VAL A 12 -9.94 -2.27 -12.33
CA VAL A 12 -11.09 -3.18 -12.43
C VAL A 12 -11.46 -3.40 -13.90
N SER A 13 -11.46 -2.34 -14.72
CA SER A 13 -11.72 -2.44 -16.15
C SER A 13 -10.67 -3.32 -16.85
N ALA A 14 -9.38 -3.13 -16.51
CA ALA A 14 -8.29 -3.96 -17.01
C ALA A 14 -8.44 -5.44 -16.64
N LYS A 15 -8.83 -5.76 -15.39
CA LYS A 15 -9.06 -7.15 -14.97
C LYS A 15 -10.26 -7.79 -15.66
N VAL A 16 -11.37 -7.07 -15.76
CA VAL A 16 -12.58 -7.56 -16.43
C VAL A 16 -12.30 -7.86 -17.90
N ALA A 17 -11.48 -7.06 -18.57
CA ALA A 17 -11.11 -7.26 -19.98
C ALA A 17 -10.24 -8.51 -20.22
N GLN A 18 -9.53 -8.99 -19.20
CA GLN A 18 -8.58 -10.10 -19.30
C GLN A 18 -9.20 -11.45 -18.87
N ILE A 19 -10.36 -11.42 -18.21
CA ILE A 19 -11.08 -12.62 -17.73
C ILE A 19 -12.16 -13.00 -18.75
N PRO A 20 -12.18 -14.25 -19.25
CA PRO A 20 -13.15 -14.68 -20.26
C PRO A 20 -14.60 -14.77 -19.74
N ASP A 21 -14.78 -14.93 -18.42
CA ASP A 21 -16.09 -15.12 -17.77
C ASP A 21 -16.54 -13.89 -16.97
N TYR A 22 -17.47 -13.11 -17.54
CA TYR A 22 -17.98 -11.88 -16.91
C TYR A 22 -18.66 -12.14 -15.55
N TYR A 23 -19.33 -13.29 -15.38
CA TYR A 23 -19.97 -13.68 -14.12
C TYR A 23 -18.97 -13.90 -12.98
N LEU A 24 -17.79 -14.46 -13.29
CA LEU A 24 -16.74 -14.70 -12.31
C LEU A 24 -16.12 -13.39 -11.87
N SER A 25 -15.89 -12.47 -12.81
CA SER A 25 -15.39 -11.13 -12.50
C SER A 25 -16.41 -10.30 -11.70
N TYR A 26 -17.69 -10.36 -12.04
CA TYR A 26 -18.75 -9.58 -11.38
C TYR A 26 -19.01 -10.04 -9.94
N SER A 27 -19.12 -11.36 -9.73
CA SER A 27 -19.33 -11.93 -8.38
C SER A 27 -18.14 -11.67 -7.45
N SER A 28 -16.90 -11.75 -7.96
CA SER A 28 -15.69 -11.41 -7.20
C SER A 28 -15.64 -9.94 -6.78
N SER A 29 -16.04 -9.01 -7.65
CA SER A 29 -16.05 -7.56 -7.33
C SER A 29 -17.10 -7.23 -6.27
N ILE A 30 -18.29 -7.84 -6.36
CA ILE A 30 -19.34 -7.68 -5.35
C ILE A 30 -18.88 -8.23 -4.00
N LEU A 31 -18.28 -9.42 -3.97
CA LEU A 31 -17.72 -10.01 -2.76
C LEU A 31 -16.62 -9.13 -2.15
N ALA A 32 -15.77 -8.54 -2.97
CA ALA A 32 -14.72 -7.64 -2.53
C ALA A 32 -15.29 -6.41 -1.81
N ILE A 33 -16.35 -5.80 -2.34
CA ILE A 33 -17.03 -4.66 -1.69
C ILE A 33 -17.68 -5.09 -0.35
N PHE A 34 -18.29 -6.28 -0.30
CA PHE A 34 -18.84 -6.82 0.96
C PHE A 34 -17.76 -7.07 2.02
N GLY A 35 -16.58 -7.54 1.63
CA GLY A 35 -15.43 -7.74 2.53
C GLY A 35 -14.70 -6.43 2.92
N LEU A 36 -14.76 -5.42 2.06
CA LEU A 36 -14.05 -4.15 2.24
C LEU A 36 -14.48 -3.40 3.51
N ARG A 37 -15.76 -3.52 3.92
CA ARG A 37 -16.26 -2.83 5.11
C ARG A 37 -15.57 -3.30 6.40
N GLY A 38 -15.21 -4.58 6.50
CA GLY A 38 -14.44 -5.10 7.64
C GLY A 38 -12.97 -4.70 7.58
N MET A 39 -12.37 -4.75 6.38
CA MET A 39 -10.98 -4.35 6.17
C MET A 39 -10.76 -2.84 6.36
N PHE A 40 -11.74 -2.00 6.03
CA PHE A 40 -11.66 -0.55 6.23
C PHE A 40 -11.43 -0.18 7.70
N PHE A 41 -12.08 -0.89 8.62
CA PHE A 41 -11.90 -0.67 10.06
C PHE A 41 -10.47 -1.02 10.51
N VAL A 42 -9.94 -2.16 10.06
CA VAL A 42 -8.57 -2.59 10.37
C VAL A 42 -7.54 -1.66 9.75
N VAL A 43 -7.74 -1.27 8.49
CA VAL A 43 -6.82 -0.38 7.77
C VAL A 43 -6.82 1.02 8.39
N GLN A 44 -7.97 1.53 8.84
CA GLN A 44 -8.03 2.82 9.52
C GLN A 44 -7.18 2.84 10.79
N ASP A 45 -7.18 1.75 11.56
CA ASP A 45 -6.34 1.59 12.76
C ASP A 45 -4.85 1.46 12.41
N MET A 46 -4.52 0.76 11.32
CA MET A 46 -3.14 0.60 10.86
C MET A 46 -2.55 1.89 10.26
N VAL A 47 -3.32 2.66 9.49
CA VAL A 47 -2.83 3.85 8.76
C VAL A 47 -2.34 4.96 9.70
N ASP A 48 -2.87 5.05 10.92
CA ASP A 48 -2.40 6.00 11.95
C ASP A 48 -0.94 5.75 12.35
N GLU A 49 -0.39 4.56 12.07
CA GLU A 49 0.94 4.16 12.53
C GLU A 49 2.03 4.19 11.44
N PHE A 50 1.66 4.22 10.15
CA PHE A 50 2.60 4.07 9.03
C PHE A 50 2.96 5.38 8.32
N ASP A 51 3.50 6.36 9.06
CA ASP A 51 3.92 7.64 8.48
C ASP A 51 5.17 7.55 7.58
N LEU A 52 6.09 6.62 7.85
CA LEU A 52 7.30 6.43 7.04
C LEU A 52 7.01 5.83 5.66
N LEU A 53 5.89 5.10 5.53
CA LEU A 53 5.50 4.41 4.31
C LEU A 53 5.07 5.40 3.20
N LYS A 54 4.54 6.58 3.57
CA LYS A 54 4.18 7.64 2.63
C LYS A 54 5.38 8.11 1.79
N TYR A 55 6.56 8.20 2.40
CA TYR A 55 7.79 8.59 1.70
C TYR A 55 8.26 7.51 0.72
N GLY A 56 8.21 6.24 1.12
CA GLY A 56 8.53 5.11 0.25
C GLY A 56 7.59 5.01 -0.94
N LEU A 57 6.28 5.21 -0.72
CA LEU A 57 5.28 5.21 -1.78
C LEU A 57 5.50 6.32 -2.80
N CYS A 58 5.86 7.53 -2.35
CA CYS A 58 6.19 8.64 -3.26
C CYS A 58 7.39 8.30 -4.16
N PHE A 59 8.43 7.71 -3.58
CA PHE A 59 9.61 7.26 -4.35
C PHE A 59 9.24 6.20 -5.39
N ILE A 60 8.44 5.20 -5.01
CA ILE A 60 7.95 4.15 -5.92
C ILE A 60 7.15 4.77 -7.07
N LEU A 61 6.28 5.74 -6.77
CA LEU A 61 5.42 6.37 -7.79
C LEU A 61 6.24 7.14 -8.83
N VAL A 62 7.26 7.88 -8.39
CA VAL A 62 8.18 8.59 -9.30
C VAL A 62 9.00 7.58 -10.11
N PHE A 63 9.49 6.51 -9.48
CA PHE A 63 10.24 5.45 -10.15
C PHE A 63 9.43 4.78 -11.27
N ILE A 64 8.20 4.36 -10.98
CA ILE A 64 7.29 3.75 -11.97
C ILE A 64 6.91 4.78 -13.05
N GLY A 65 6.67 6.04 -12.68
CA GLY A 65 6.38 7.09 -13.65
C GLY A 65 7.51 7.30 -14.67
N ILE A 66 8.77 7.24 -14.22
CA ILE A 66 9.95 7.31 -15.09
C ILE A 66 10.09 6.04 -15.93
N GLU A 67 9.87 4.87 -15.33
CA GLU A 67 9.88 3.58 -16.03
C GLU A 67 8.88 3.56 -17.19
N LEU A 68 7.66 4.05 -16.97
CA LEU A 68 6.62 4.14 -18.00
C LEU A 68 6.99 5.07 -19.16
N MET A 69 7.67 6.19 -18.91
CA MET A 69 8.18 7.06 -19.98
C MET A 69 9.30 6.41 -20.79
N ILE A 70 10.10 5.53 -20.19
CA ILE A 70 11.26 4.88 -20.81
C ILE A 70 10.89 3.51 -21.43
N SER A 71 9.70 2.99 -21.12
CA SER A 71 9.18 1.70 -21.57
C SER A 71 9.23 1.52 -23.10
N ASP A 72 9.07 2.60 -23.88
CA ASP A 72 9.15 2.56 -25.35
C ASP A 72 10.57 2.28 -25.90
N TRP A 73 11.63 2.56 -25.13
CA TRP A 73 13.03 2.43 -25.56
C TRP A 73 13.76 1.29 -24.85
N VAL A 74 13.39 0.99 -23.60
CA VAL A 74 13.97 -0.09 -22.80
C VAL A 74 12.84 -0.95 -22.25
N GLN A 75 12.72 -2.18 -22.78
CA GLN A 75 11.84 -3.20 -22.22
C GLN A 75 12.44 -3.72 -20.92
N LEU A 76 12.14 -3.03 -19.82
CA LEU A 76 12.49 -3.50 -18.49
C LEU A 76 11.69 -4.77 -18.19
N PRO A 77 12.35 -5.90 -17.87
CA PRO A 77 11.63 -7.09 -17.46
C PRO A 77 10.89 -6.79 -16.15
N ALA A 78 9.60 -7.10 -16.11
CA ALA A 78 8.72 -6.84 -14.96
C ALA A 78 9.27 -7.41 -13.64
N GLN A 79 10.11 -8.45 -13.71
CA GLN A 79 10.80 -9.03 -12.56
C GLN A 79 11.71 -8.00 -11.84
N VAL A 80 12.45 -7.17 -12.58
CA VAL A 80 13.38 -6.19 -12.00
C VAL A 80 12.60 -5.11 -11.27
N VAL A 81 11.55 -4.59 -11.90
CA VAL A 81 10.65 -3.58 -11.31
C VAL A 81 10.00 -4.12 -10.05
N CYS A 82 9.47 -5.35 -10.08
CA CYS A 82 8.91 -6.03 -8.91
C CYS A 82 9.92 -6.15 -7.76
N VAL A 83 11.17 -6.54 -8.05
CA VAL A 83 12.21 -6.66 -7.03
C VAL A 83 12.56 -5.31 -6.41
N VAL A 84 12.67 -4.26 -7.22
CA VAL A 84 12.94 -2.90 -6.72
C VAL A 84 11.79 -2.44 -5.82
N ILE A 85 10.55 -2.55 -6.27
CA ILE A 85 9.37 -2.17 -5.48
C ILE A 85 9.32 -2.99 -4.17
N ALA A 86 9.51 -4.31 -4.25
CA ALA A 86 9.54 -5.17 -3.07
C ALA A 86 10.63 -4.77 -2.08
N SER A 87 11.83 -4.41 -2.57
CA SER A 87 12.92 -3.95 -1.70
C SER A 87 12.58 -2.66 -0.98
N VAL A 88 11.97 -1.68 -1.66
CA VAL A 88 11.55 -0.41 -1.06
C VAL A 88 10.45 -0.64 -0.02
N PHE A 89 9.49 -1.53 -0.29
CA PHE A 89 8.49 -1.91 0.70
C PHE A 89 9.09 -2.59 1.92
N VAL A 90 10.01 -3.55 1.72
CA VAL A 90 10.68 -4.23 2.84
C VAL A 90 11.46 -3.24 3.70
N VAL A 91 12.18 -2.30 3.09
CA VAL A 91 12.91 -1.25 3.82
C VAL A 91 11.94 -0.29 4.51
N GLY A 92 10.85 0.10 3.86
CA GLY A 92 9.83 0.96 4.44
C GLY A 92 9.13 0.34 5.65
N ILE A 93 8.78 -0.94 5.56
CA ILE A 93 8.17 -1.71 6.65
C ILE A 93 9.20 -1.91 7.78
N ALA A 94 10.43 -2.33 7.47
CA ALA A 94 11.47 -2.52 8.47
C ALA A 94 11.80 -1.21 9.21
N GLY A 95 11.88 -0.08 8.48
CA GLY A 95 12.05 1.24 9.05
C GLY A 95 10.88 1.66 9.93
N SER A 96 9.64 1.38 9.50
CA SER A 96 8.44 1.68 10.28
C SER A 96 8.38 0.85 11.57
N VAL A 97 8.66 -0.46 11.52
CA VAL A 97 8.70 -1.34 12.70
C VAL A 97 9.77 -0.91 13.69
N MET A 98 10.95 -0.51 13.19
CA MET A 98 12.07 -0.09 14.05
C MET A 98 11.81 1.27 14.72
N GLN A 99 11.09 2.17 14.06
CA GLN A 99 10.64 3.43 14.67
C GLN A 99 9.46 3.23 15.63
N HIS A 100 8.59 2.26 15.35
CA HIS A 100 7.46 1.90 16.23
C HIS A 100 7.96 1.40 17.59
N TYR A 101 8.98 0.55 17.60
CA TYR A 101 9.66 0.10 18.84
C TYR A 101 10.28 1.25 19.67
N SER A 102 10.71 2.33 19.02
CA SER A 102 11.30 3.49 19.70
C SER A 102 10.26 4.46 20.30
N LYS A 103 8.98 4.28 19.98
CA LYS A 103 7.87 5.12 20.46
C LYS A 103 7.16 4.51 21.67
N ASP A 104 7.17 3.17 21.80
CA ASP A 104 6.69 2.46 22.99
C ASP A 104 7.61 2.64 24.22
N ASP A 105 8.94 2.66 24.03
CA ASP A 105 9.91 2.86 25.14
C ASP A 105 9.81 4.25 25.82
N LYS A 106 9.19 5.25 25.17
CA LYS A 106 9.03 6.59 25.75
C LYS A 106 7.72 6.82 26.50
N LYS A 107 6.74 5.91 26.41
CA LYS A 107 5.48 6.04 27.15
C LYS A 107 5.53 5.41 28.55
N GLU A 108 6.40 4.43 28.80
CA GLU A 108 6.55 3.84 30.15
C GLU A 108 7.46 4.63 31.11
N THR A 109 8.19 5.66 30.66
CA THR A 109 9.03 6.50 31.54
C THR A 109 8.33 7.77 32.06
N ASN A 110 7.07 8.03 31.66
CA ASN A 110 6.32 9.23 32.09
C ASN A 110 5.15 8.94 33.05
N GLU A 111 5.25 7.89 33.87
CA GLU A 111 4.56 7.86 35.16
C GLU A 111 5.62 7.96 36.27
N PRO A 112 5.88 9.14 36.83
CA PRO A 112 6.28 9.21 38.22
C PRO A 112 5.01 9.03 39.05
N GLU A 113 4.94 7.88 39.71
CA GLU A 113 4.21 7.59 40.94
C GLU A 113 3.58 8.82 41.61
N ALA A 114 2.25 8.82 41.74
CA ALA A 114 1.66 9.24 43.01
C ALA A 114 2.10 8.21 44.08
N PRO A 115 2.23 8.49 45.41
CA PRO A 115 1.72 9.62 46.21
C PRO A 115 2.76 9.97 47.34
N PRO A 116 2.50 10.25 48.65
CA PRO A 116 1.27 10.23 49.49
C PRO A 116 0.51 11.57 49.58
#